data_AF-A0A7U9NIJ6-F1
#
_entry.id   AF-A0A7U9NIJ6-F1
#
_cell.length_a   1.000
_cell.length_b   1.000
_cell.length_c   1.000
_cell.angle_alpha   90.00
_cell.angle_beta   90.00
_cell.angle_gamma   90.00
#
_symmetry.space_group_name_H-M   'P 1'
#
loop_
_entity.id
_entity.type
_entity.pdbx_description
1 polymer ?
#
loop_
_entity_poly.entity_id
_entity_poly.type
_entity_poly.pdbx_seq_one_letter_code
_entity_poly.pdbx_strand_id
1 'polypeptide(L)'
;MSTREILDQYVERWAIKVFFRQSKDKLAFDRYQVRSSKGIRRYWLLMPLAHLVACTGCGEAMPFEDGYAYIYSHIQEERLRFIYQCGARHVLFEEVLALVV
;
A
#
# COMPACT_ATOMS: atom_id res chain seq x y z
N MET A 1 25.18 -26.56 12.79
CA MET A 1 23.98 -26.34 11.95
C MET A 1 23.45 -27.67 11.48
N SER A 2 22.23 -28.01 11.88
CA SER A 2 21.49 -29.17 11.39
C SER A 2 20.76 -28.84 10.09
N THR A 3 20.35 -29.87 9.33
CA THR A 3 19.58 -29.70 8.09
C THR A 3 18.26 -28.94 8.32
N ARG A 4 17.63 -29.10 9.49
CA ARG A 4 16.40 -28.39 9.85
C ARG A 4 16.65 -26.88 10.02
N GLU A 5 17.70 -26.51 10.75
CA GLU A 5 18.07 -25.10 10.95
C GLU A 5 18.39 -24.40 9.61
N ILE A 6 18.99 -25.13 8.66
CA ILE A 6 19.22 -24.60 7.30
C ILE A 6 17.88 -24.36 6.60
N LEU A 7 16.97 -25.33 6.62
CA LEU A 7 15.65 -25.20 5.99
C LEU A 7 14.84 -24.05 6.58
N ASP A 8 14.81 -23.92 7.90
CA ASP A 8 14.11 -22.85 8.60
C ASP A 8 14.65 -21.47 8.18
N GLN A 9 15.98 -21.32 8.09
CA GLN A 9 16.60 -20.08 7.59
C GLN A 9 16.27 -19.79 6.12
N TYR A 10 16.12 -20.82 5.28
CA TYR A 10 15.73 -20.66 3.89
C TYR A 10 14.26 -20.24 3.74
N VAL A 11 13.38 -20.69 4.64
CA VAL A 11 11.97 -20.28 4.68
C VAL A 11 11.86 -18.79 5.02
N GLU A 12 12.59 -18.29 6.02
CA GLU A 12 12.61 -16.87 6.39
C GLU A 12 13.06 -15.97 5.22
N ARG A 13 14.03 -16.43 4.43
CA ARG A 13 14.48 -15.71 3.23
C ARG A 13 13.37 -15.57 2.18
N TRP A 14 12.43 -16.50 2.11
CA TRP A 14 11.34 -16.45 1.14
C TRP A 14 10.40 -15.27 1.42
N ALA A 15 10.09 -15.00 2.68
CA ALA A 15 9.24 -13.88 3.07
C ALA A 15 9.79 -12.53 2.56
N ILE A 16 11.12 -12.34 2.64
CA ILE A 16 11.80 -11.14 2.10
C ILE A 16 11.59 -11.02 0.58
N LYS A 17 11.71 -12.13 -0.16
CA LYS A 17 11.48 -12.13 -1.61
C LYS A 17 10.04 -11.80 -1.98
N VAL A 18 9.07 -12.31 -1.21
CA VAL A 18 7.65 -12.03 -1.38
C VAL A 18 7.37 -10.54 -1.12
N PHE A 19 7.89 -10.00 -0.01
CA PHE A 19 7.79 -8.57 0.31
C PHE A 19 8.27 -7.70 -0.86
N PHE A 20 9.49 -7.90 -1.36
CA PHE A 20 10.01 -7.08 -2.46
C PHE A 20 9.23 -7.25 -3.77
N ARG A 21 8.65 -8.42 -4.03
CA ARG A 21 7.79 -8.64 -5.19
C ARG A 21 6.52 -7.81 -5.08
N GLN A 22 5.80 -7.94 -3.97
CA GLN A 22 4.59 -7.19 -3.67
C GLN A 22 4.83 -5.68 -3.69
N SER A 23 5.94 -5.21 -3.12
CA SER A 23 6.28 -3.79 -3.12
C SER A 23 6.57 -3.24 -4.51
N LYS A 24 7.15 -4.04 -5.42
CA LYS A 24 7.31 -3.63 -6.82
C LYS A 24 5.96 -3.58 -7.53
N ASP A 25 5.18 -4.66 -7.40
CA ASP A 25 3.95 -4.83 -8.15
C ASP A 25 2.84 -3.84 -7.74
N LYS A 26 2.69 -3.55 -6.43
CA LYS A 26 1.58 -2.77 -5.87
C LYS A 26 1.99 -1.44 -5.24
N LEU A 27 3.23 -1.31 -4.77
CA LEU A 27 3.74 -0.10 -4.10
C LEU A 27 4.76 0.68 -4.95
N ALA A 28 4.85 0.35 -6.24
CA ALA A 28 5.67 1.04 -7.24
C ALA A 28 7.17 1.13 -6.89
N PHE A 29 7.70 0.16 -6.15
CA PHE A 29 9.09 0.15 -5.70
C PHE A 29 10.13 0.17 -6.82
N ASP A 30 9.82 -0.41 -7.97
CA ASP A 30 10.67 -0.39 -9.17
C ASP A 30 10.41 0.83 -10.08
N ARG A 31 9.28 1.52 -9.92
CA ARG A 31 8.86 2.66 -10.75
C ARG A 31 9.17 4.02 -10.13
N TYR A 32 9.23 4.11 -8.80
CA TYR A 32 9.41 5.38 -8.10
C TYR A 32 10.87 5.86 -8.10
N GLN A 33 11.19 6.86 -8.93
CA GLN A 33 12.56 7.37 -9.10
C GLN A 33 12.90 8.52 -8.13
N VAL A 34 13.29 8.20 -6.90
CA VAL A 34 13.72 9.21 -5.94
C VAL A 34 15.20 9.56 -6.10
N ARG A 35 15.50 10.83 -6.38
CA ARG A 35 16.87 11.31 -6.69
C ARG A 35 17.58 12.04 -5.55
N SER A 36 16.90 12.31 -4.44
CA SER A 36 17.51 12.94 -3.26
C SER A 36 17.74 11.92 -2.15
N SER A 37 18.86 12.04 -1.44
CA SER A 37 19.19 11.16 -0.29
C SER A 37 18.10 11.20 0.79
N LYS A 38 17.58 12.40 1.07
CA LYS A 38 16.45 12.60 2.00
C LYS A 38 15.17 11.93 1.51
N GLY A 39 14.88 12.05 0.21
CA GLY A 39 13.73 11.40 -0.40
C GLY A 39 13.82 9.88 -0.35
N ILE A 40 15.00 9.32 -0.68
CA ILE A 40 15.27 7.89 -0.60
C ILE A 40 15.01 7.40 0.83
N ARG A 41 15.55 8.08 1.84
CA ARG A 41 15.34 7.71 3.24
C ARG A 41 13.86 7.73 3.65
N ARG A 42 13.10 8.74 3.22
CA ARG A 42 11.66 8.82 3.49
C ARG A 42 10.91 7.69 2.79
N TYR A 43 11.22 7.41 1.53
CA TYR A 43 10.58 6.35 0.78
C TYR A 43 10.83 4.96 1.39
N TRP A 44 12.06 4.70 1.82
CA TRP A 44 12.42 3.47 2.52
C TRP A 44 11.68 3.27 3.84
N LEU A 45 11.16 4.33 4.47
CA LEU A 45 10.31 4.24 5.65
C LEU A 45 8.84 4.07 5.27
N LEU A 46 8.35 4.87 4.32
CA LEU A 46 6.94 4.90 3.91
C LEU A 46 6.49 3.61 3.22
N MET A 47 7.35 3.01 2.38
CA MET A 47 6.97 1.80 1.64
C MET A 47 6.72 0.60 2.56
N PRO A 48 7.60 0.24 3.50
CA PRO A 48 7.33 -0.84 4.45
C PRO A 48 6.14 -0.52 5.37
N LEU A 49 5.95 0.75 5.74
CA LEU A 49 4.77 1.17 6.50
C LEU A 49 3.47 0.93 5.72
N ALA A 50 3.44 1.27 4.43
CA ALA A 50 2.27 0.99 3.59
C ALA A 50 1.99 -0.52 3.45
N HIS A 51 3.05 -1.33 3.34
CA HIS A 51 2.93 -2.79 3.34
C HIS A 51 2.36 -3.31 4.67
N LEU A 52 2.85 -2.80 5.80
CA LEU A 52 2.35 -3.15 7.13
C LEU A 52 0.87 -2.76 7.30
N VAL A 53 0.51 -1.53 6.91
CA VAL A 53 -0.87 -1.06 6.95
C VAL A 53 -1.77 -1.93 6.07
N ALA A 54 -1.32 -2.38 4.91
CA ALA A 54 -2.09 -3.33 4.11
C ALA A 54 -2.29 -4.65 4.86
N CYS A 55 -1.29 -5.17 5.57
CA CYS A 55 -1.42 -6.44 6.29
C CYS A 55 -2.26 -6.36 7.57
N THR A 56 -2.37 -5.19 8.22
CA THR A 56 -3.00 -5.06 9.55
C THR A 56 -4.11 -4.01 9.64
N GLY A 57 -4.31 -3.22 8.60
CA GLY A 57 -5.23 -2.06 8.60
C GLY A 57 -6.71 -2.44 8.64
N CYS A 58 -7.04 -3.71 8.45
CA CYS A 58 -8.40 -4.23 8.41
C CYS A 58 -8.92 -4.65 9.80
N GLY A 59 -8.14 -4.44 10.87
CA GLY A 59 -8.48 -4.85 12.24
C GLY A 59 -7.99 -6.25 12.61
N GLU A 60 -7.62 -7.07 11.63
CA GLU A 60 -6.99 -8.38 11.80
C GLU A 60 -5.75 -8.49 10.90
N ALA A 61 -4.81 -9.37 11.27
CA ALA A 61 -3.65 -9.66 10.46
C ALA A 61 -4.04 -10.55 9.28
N MET A 62 -3.74 -10.11 8.05
CA MET A 62 -4.08 -10.82 6.84
C MET A 62 -2.98 -10.74 5.77
N PRO A 63 -3.01 -11.60 4.74
CA PRO A 63 -2.07 -11.52 3.63
C PRO A 63 -2.12 -10.15 2.93
N PHE A 64 -0.95 -9.65 2.53
CA PHE A 64 -0.82 -8.33 1.91
C PHE A 64 -1.76 -8.11 0.72
N GLU A 65 -1.93 -9.09 -0.17
CA GLU A 65 -2.79 -8.93 -1.37
C GLU A 65 -4.25 -8.69 -0.99
N ASP A 66 -4.76 -9.43 0.00
CA ASP A 66 -6.14 -9.32 0.45
C ASP A 66 -6.37 -7.99 1.17
N GLY A 67 -5.45 -7.61 2.05
CA GLY A 67 -5.53 -6.34 2.77
C GLY A 67 -5.32 -5.12 1.87
N TYR A 68 -4.44 -5.21 0.87
CA TYR A 68 -4.30 -4.18 -0.16
C TYR A 68 -5.59 -4.03 -0.97
N ALA A 69 -6.20 -5.14 -1.41
CA ALA A 69 -7.46 -5.13 -2.14
C ALA A 69 -8.60 -4.53 -1.29
N TYR A 70 -8.66 -4.88 -0.01
CA TYR A 70 -9.62 -4.32 0.94
C TYR A 70 -9.47 -2.80 1.05
N ILE A 71 -8.28 -2.30 1.39
CA ILE A 71 -8.04 -0.86 1.53
C ILE A 71 -8.33 -0.13 0.22
N TYR A 72 -7.90 -0.68 -0.90
CA TYR A 72 -8.15 -0.10 -2.21
C TYR A 72 -9.66 0.03 -2.48
N SER A 73 -10.44 -1.01 -2.20
CA SER A 73 -11.89 -0.99 -2.37
C SER A 73 -12.56 0.04 -1.47
N HIS A 74 -12.10 0.16 -0.23
CA HIS A 74 -12.62 1.12 0.74
C HIS A 74 -12.36 2.57 0.29
N ILE A 75 -11.15 2.85 -0.19
CA ILE A 75 -10.80 4.17 -0.77
C ILE A 75 -11.69 4.49 -1.96
N GLN A 76 -11.98 3.53 -2.86
CA GLN A 76 -12.90 3.79 -3.98
C GLN A 76 -14.32 4.09 -3.50
N GLU A 77 -14.81 3.34 -2.52
CA GLU A 77 -16.13 3.56 -1.92
C GLU A 77 -16.22 4.96 -1.28
N GLU A 78 -15.22 5.37 -0.50
CA GLU A 78 -15.16 6.70 0.11
C GLU A 78 -15.16 7.81 -0.94
N ARG A 79 -14.40 7.63 -2.03
CA ARG A 79 -14.38 8.60 -3.15
C ARG A 79 -15.75 8.70 -3.83
N LEU A 80 -16.40 7.57 -4.10
CA LEU A 80 -17.75 7.55 -4.67
C LEU A 80 -18.76 8.21 -3.74
N ARG A 81 -18.71 7.91 -2.44
CA ARG A 81 -19.56 8.53 -1.43
C ARG A 81 -19.35 10.04 -1.37
N PHE A 82 -18.10 10.50 -1.43
CA PHE A 82 -17.77 11.92 -1.46
C PHE A 82 -18.38 12.60 -2.70
N ILE A 83 -18.19 12.04 -3.90
CA ILE A 83 -18.76 12.58 -5.13
C ILE A 83 -20.30 12.64 -5.05
N TYR A 84 -20.93 11.58 -4.54
CA TYR A 84 -22.38 11.54 -4.35
C TYR A 84 -22.86 12.66 -3.41
N GLN A 85 -22.16 12.88 -2.29
CA GLN A 85 -22.49 13.94 -1.33
C GLN A 85 -22.34 15.35 -1.94
N CYS A 86 -21.33 15.58 -2.77
CA CYS A 86 -21.17 16.83 -3.51
C CYS A 86 -22.36 17.07 -4.45
N GLY A 87 -22.77 16.04 -5.20
CA GLY A 87 -23.94 16.11 -6.08
C GLY A 87 -25.23 16.41 -5.32
N ALA A 88 -25.46 15.74 -4.19
CA ALA A 88 -26.62 15.98 -3.32
C ALA A 88 -26.66 17.39 -2.73
N ARG A 89 -25.51 18.07 -2.62
CA ARG A 89 -25.38 19.46 -2.13
C ARG A 89 -25.36 20.49 -3.26
N HIS A 90 -25.54 20.07 -4.52
CA HIS A 90 -25.44 20.93 -5.69
C HIS A 90 -24.10 21.68 -5.80
N VAL A 91 -23.02 21.08 -5.32
CA VAL A 91 -21.66 21.62 -5.49
C VAL A 91 -21.29 21.57 -6.97
N LEU A 92 -20.73 22.66 -7.50
CA LEU A 92 -20.32 22.72 -8.89
C LEU A 92 -19.17 21.74 -9.17
N PHE A 93 -19.17 21.14 -10.35
CA PHE A 93 -18.13 20.17 -10.73
C PHE A 93 -16.72 20.76 -10.64
N GLU A 94 -16.53 22.03 -11.04
CA GLU A 94 -15.25 22.73 -10.95
C GLU A 94 -14.73 22.84 -9.51
N GLU A 95 -15.63 23.05 -8.55
CA GLU A 95 -15.27 23.11 -7.12
C GLU A 95 -14.84 21.74 -6.59
N VAL A 96 -15.49 20.65 -7.05
CA VAL A 96 -15.08 19.28 -6.72
C VAL A 96 -13.74 18.94 -7.36
N LEU A 97 -13.51 19.35 -8.61
CA LEU A 97 -12.27 19.10 -9.33
C LEU A 97 -11.07 19.77 -8.63
N ALA A 98 -11.27 21.00 -8.14
CA ALA A 98 -10.25 21.74 -7.40
C ALA A 98 -9.81 21.07 -6.08
N LEU A 99 -10.59 20.11 -5.55
CA LEU A 99 -10.24 19.34 -4.35
C LEU A 99 -9.46 18.05 -4.64
N VAL A 100 -9.39 17.63 -5.90
CA VAL A 100 -8.77 16.35 -6.32
C VAL A 100 -7.38 16.57 -6.95
N VAL A 101 -7.05 17.79 -7.36
CA VAL A 101 -5.77 18.20 -7.97
C VAL A 101 -4.84 18.79 -6.92
#